data_AF-A0A916AD49-F1
#
_entry.id   AF-A0A916AD49-F1
#
_cell.length_a   1.000
_cell.length_b   1.000
_cell.length_c   1.000
_cell.angle_alpha   90.00
_cell.angle_beta   90.00
_cell.angle_gamma   90.00
#
_symmetry.space_group_name_H-M   'P 1'
#
loop_
_entity.id
_entity.type
_entity.pdbx_description
1 polymer ?
#
loop_
_entity_poly.entity_id
_entity_poly.type
_entity_poly.pdbx_seq_one_letter_code
_entity_poly.pdbx_strand_id
1 'polypeptide(L)'
;MRKATLLMLSTVVLALGGCALHLEKTPPRPSVSTRTIGVNVFDGVIKVPDDPAIVFAANGAVRWVFGSEPAGYVFPDDGIVFMPVAKDAQRPAAIGCTSYPDPAEVFRNCKPRAYGAEFQCEKVGKPARGACFKYNVKVVPIAGGKDITLDPWVMVE
;
A
#
# COMPACT_ATOMS: atom_id res chain seq x y z
N MET A 1 20.03 85.71 19.57
CA MET A 1 19.36 86.26 18.37
C MET A 1 18.75 85.13 17.57
N ARG A 2 17.56 85.35 17.02
CA ARG A 2 16.71 84.39 16.31
C ARG A 2 17.39 83.90 15.01
N LYS A 3 17.12 82.64 14.63
CA LYS A 3 16.72 82.24 13.26
C LYS A 3 16.22 80.80 13.25
N ALA A 4 14.89 80.67 13.17
CA ALA A 4 14.19 79.46 12.79
C ALA A 4 14.35 79.26 11.27
N THR A 5 14.53 78.01 10.84
CA THR A 5 14.31 77.62 9.43
C THR A 5 13.55 76.29 9.44
N LEU A 6 12.40 76.33 8.79
CA LEU A 6 11.39 75.28 8.62
C LEU A 6 11.66 74.53 7.29
N LEU A 7 10.92 73.43 7.08
CA LEU A 7 10.63 72.72 5.81
C LEU A 7 11.66 71.62 5.40
N MET A 8 11.30 70.41 4.97
CA MET A 8 10.03 69.81 4.55
C MET A 8 9.96 68.32 4.90
N LEU A 9 8.76 67.82 5.23
CA LEU A 9 8.40 66.41 5.19
C LEU A 9 8.39 65.91 3.73
N SER A 10 8.93 64.72 3.48
CA SER A 10 8.58 63.90 2.31
C SER A 10 8.41 62.45 2.74
N THR A 11 7.15 62.06 2.88
CA THR A 11 6.69 60.71 3.14
C THR A 11 6.75 59.90 1.84
N VAL A 12 7.66 58.94 1.75
CA VAL A 12 7.67 57.94 0.67
C VAL A 12 6.70 56.82 1.06
N VAL A 13 5.58 56.73 0.37
CA VAL A 13 4.66 55.59 0.46
C VAL A 13 5.20 54.48 -0.46
N LEU A 14 5.87 53.49 0.13
CA LEU A 14 6.21 52.25 -0.55
C LEU A 14 4.96 51.36 -0.61
N ALA A 15 4.29 51.37 -1.76
CA ALA A 15 3.25 50.40 -2.09
C ALA A 15 3.90 49.02 -2.29
N LEU A 16 3.89 48.19 -1.23
CA LEU A 16 4.18 46.77 -1.33
C LEU A 16 3.05 46.11 -2.12
N GLY A 17 3.27 45.94 -3.42
CA GLY A 17 2.48 45.05 -4.26
C GLY A 17 2.61 43.62 -3.74
N GLY A 18 1.66 43.21 -2.91
CA GLY A 18 1.52 41.83 -2.48
C GLY A 18 1.21 40.95 -3.69
N CYS A 19 2.19 40.17 -4.14
CA CYS A 19 1.92 38.99 -4.92
C CYS A 19 1.18 38.01 -4.01
N ALA A 20 -0.16 38.06 -4.05
CA ALA A 20 -0.98 36.99 -3.53
C ALA A 20 -0.69 35.75 -4.38
N LEU A 21 0.28 34.95 -3.95
CA LEU A 21 0.44 33.57 -4.39
C LEU A 21 -0.90 32.89 -4.11
N HIS A 22 -1.71 32.74 -5.16
CA HIS A 22 -2.79 31.77 -5.20
C HIS A 22 -2.14 30.40 -5.06
N LEU A 23 -1.96 30.00 -3.80
CA LEU A 23 -1.71 28.61 -3.44
C LEU A 23 -3.03 27.90 -3.75
N GLU A 24 -3.18 27.43 -4.99
CA GLU A 24 -4.23 26.47 -5.34
C GLU A 24 -4.04 25.28 -4.40
N LYS A 25 -4.81 25.28 -3.31
CA LYS A 25 -4.91 24.20 -2.37
C LYS A 25 -5.54 23.05 -3.13
N THR A 26 -4.71 22.28 -3.84
CA THR A 26 -5.15 21.06 -4.49
C THR A 26 -5.88 20.26 -3.42
N PRO A 27 -7.17 19.94 -3.60
CA PRO A 27 -7.90 19.19 -2.60
C PRO A 27 -7.12 17.89 -2.35
N PRO A 28 -6.94 17.48 -1.08
CA PRO A 28 -6.23 16.24 -0.80
C PRO A 28 -6.90 15.13 -1.59
N ARG A 29 -6.12 14.46 -2.46
CA ARG A 29 -6.60 13.31 -3.22
C ARG A 29 -7.26 12.36 -2.20
N PRO A 30 -8.49 11.89 -2.45
CA PRO A 30 -9.17 11.00 -1.51
C PRO A 30 -8.23 9.85 -1.16
N SER A 31 -8.01 9.66 0.15
CA SER A 31 -7.21 8.57 0.69
C SER A 31 -7.80 7.25 0.18
N VAL A 32 -7.15 6.61 -0.78
CA VAL A 32 -7.60 5.32 -1.27
C VAL A 32 -7.40 4.31 -0.14
N SER A 33 -8.46 3.62 0.28
CA SER A 33 -8.42 2.74 1.44
C SER A 33 -7.44 1.59 1.23
N THR A 34 -6.67 1.24 2.27
CA THR A 34 -5.78 0.07 2.24
C THR A 34 -6.50 -1.10 2.91
N ARG A 35 -6.52 -2.27 2.25
CA ARG A 35 -6.98 -3.52 2.87
C ARG A 35 -5.80 -4.24 3.51
N THR A 36 -5.92 -4.53 4.80
CA THR A 36 -4.89 -5.25 5.57
C THR A 36 -5.24 -6.73 5.68
N ILE A 37 -4.33 -7.64 5.36
CA ILE A 37 -4.45 -9.10 5.50
C ILE A 37 -3.49 -9.55 6.59
N GLY A 38 -3.99 -10.33 7.56
CA GLY A 38 -3.16 -10.87 8.64
C GLY A 38 -2.39 -12.11 8.20
N VAL A 39 -1.11 -12.17 8.59
CA VAL A 39 -0.23 -13.34 8.41
C VAL A 39 0.21 -13.81 9.79
N ASN A 40 -0.18 -15.03 10.16
CA ASN A 40 0.19 -15.62 11.44
C ASN A 40 1.34 -16.61 11.22
N VAL A 41 2.34 -16.57 12.10
CA VAL A 41 3.43 -17.55 12.12
C VAL A 41 3.45 -18.17 13.51
N PHE A 42 3.19 -19.48 13.59
CA PHE A 42 3.18 -20.21 14.86
C PHE A 42 3.91 -21.55 14.67
N ASP A 43 4.88 -21.85 15.53
CA ASP A 43 5.70 -23.07 15.47
C ASP A 43 6.31 -23.35 14.09
N GLY A 44 6.75 -22.30 13.39
CA GLY A 44 7.35 -22.43 12.06
C GLY A 44 6.33 -22.72 10.94
N VAL A 45 5.03 -22.58 11.22
CA VAL A 45 3.95 -22.70 10.24
C VAL A 45 3.34 -21.33 9.99
N ILE A 46 3.26 -20.94 8.72
CA ILE A 46 2.57 -19.72 8.30
C ILE A 46 1.09 -20.03 8.00
N LYS A 47 0.20 -19.11 8.36
CA LYS A 47 -1.23 -19.16 8.04
C LYS A 47 -1.75 -17.79 7.66
N VAL A 48 -2.62 -17.75 6.65
CA VAL A 48 -3.45 -16.59 6.33
C VAL A 48 -4.89 -16.97 6.68
N PRO A 49 -5.50 -16.38 7.73
CA PRO A 49 -6.82 -16.82 8.22
C PRO A 49 -7.94 -16.62 7.20
N ASP A 50 -7.88 -15.53 6.44
CA ASP A 50 -8.81 -15.24 5.36
C ASP A 50 -8.25 -15.84 4.06
N ASP A 51 -8.57 -17.09 3.73
CA ASP A 51 -8.22 -17.71 2.43
C ASP A 51 -9.49 -18.18 1.71
N PRO A 52 -9.95 -17.48 0.66
CA PRO A 52 -9.29 -16.33 0.02
C PRO A 52 -9.45 -15.08 0.88
N ALA A 53 -8.46 -14.18 0.82
CA ALA A 53 -8.62 -12.87 1.41
C ALA A 53 -9.48 -12.00 0.48
N ILE A 54 -10.55 -11.42 1.04
CA ILE A 54 -11.41 -10.51 0.28
C ILE A 54 -10.77 -9.11 0.24
N VAL A 55 -10.64 -8.59 -0.98
CA VAL A 55 -10.23 -7.22 -1.28
C VAL A 55 -11.33 -6.53 -2.07
N PHE A 56 -11.56 -5.24 -1.86
CA PHE A 56 -12.61 -4.50 -2.56
C PHE A 56 -12.05 -3.74 -3.75
N ALA A 57 -12.90 -3.55 -4.77
CA ALA A 57 -12.54 -2.75 -5.95
C ALA A 57 -12.05 -1.33 -5.58
N ALA A 58 -12.59 -0.73 -4.51
CA ALA A 58 -12.23 0.60 -4.03
C ALA A 58 -10.88 0.69 -3.27
N ASN A 59 -10.25 -0.44 -2.92
CA ASN A 59 -8.96 -0.40 -2.25
C ASN A 59 -7.85 0.10 -3.20
N GLY A 60 -6.93 0.91 -2.68
CA GLY A 60 -5.78 1.41 -3.42
C GLY A 60 -4.51 0.63 -3.16
N ALA A 61 -4.50 -0.16 -2.10
CA ALA A 61 -3.41 -1.05 -1.76
C ALA A 61 -3.93 -2.25 -0.97
N VAL A 62 -3.16 -3.33 -1.03
CA VAL A 62 -3.30 -4.49 -0.16
C VAL A 62 -2.02 -4.59 0.65
N ARG A 63 -2.16 -4.77 1.95
CA ARG A 63 -1.05 -4.82 2.91
C ARG A 63 -1.14 -6.10 3.71
N TRP A 64 -0.04 -6.83 3.80
CA TRP A 64 0.12 -7.97 4.68
C TRP A 64 0.85 -7.51 5.92
N VAL A 65 0.31 -7.85 7.07
CA VAL A 65 0.91 -7.54 8.37
C VAL A 65 0.95 -8.82 9.18
N PHE A 66 2.00 -8.99 9.97
CA PHE A 66 2.01 -10.08 10.93
C PHE A 66 0.89 -9.88 11.96
N GLY A 67 0.24 -10.97 12.36
CA GLY A 67 -0.71 -10.99 13.47
C GLY A 67 -0.01 -11.00 14.83
N SER A 68 -0.60 -11.72 15.80
CA SER A 68 0.00 -11.92 17.12
C SER A 68 1.35 -12.65 16.99
N GLU A 69 2.39 -12.16 17.65
CA GLU A 69 3.74 -12.77 17.74
C GLU A 69 4.67 -12.65 16.50
N PRO A 70 4.89 -11.44 15.95
CA PRO A 70 5.78 -11.23 14.79
C PRO A 70 7.28 -11.32 15.10
N ALA A 71 7.68 -11.35 16.37
CA ALA A 71 8.98 -10.87 16.84
C ALA A 71 10.20 -11.62 16.25
N GLY A 72 9.99 -12.77 15.61
CA GLY A 72 11.05 -13.57 14.99
C GLY A 72 11.11 -13.54 13.47
N TYR A 73 10.20 -12.83 12.77
CA TYR A 73 10.06 -12.95 11.31
C TYR A 73 9.98 -11.60 10.60
N VAL A 74 10.41 -11.59 9.34
CA VAL A 74 10.25 -10.46 8.43
C VAL A 74 9.77 -10.92 7.06
N PHE A 75 9.08 -10.04 6.36
CA PHE A 75 8.86 -10.15 4.93
C PHE A 75 10.14 -9.72 4.18
N PRO A 76 10.74 -10.59 3.35
CA PRO A 76 11.83 -10.20 2.46
C PRO A 76 11.29 -9.36 1.27
N ASP A 77 12.18 -8.92 0.37
CA ASP A 77 11.82 -8.13 -0.82
C ASP A 77 10.83 -8.85 -1.75
N ASP A 78 10.91 -10.18 -1.81
CA ASP A 78 10.00 -11.07 -2.53
C ASP A 78 8.97 -11.73 -1.59
N GLY A 79 8.66 -11.06 -0.47
CA GLY A 79 7.76 -11.58 0.57
C GLY A 79 6.33 -11.83 0.09
N ILE A 80 5.84 -11.08 -0.90
CA ILE A 80 4.56 -11.33 -1.57
C ILE A 80 4.78 -11.29 -3.08
N VAL A 81 4.49 -12.41 -3.75
CA VAL A 81 4.62 -12.52 -5.21
C VAL A 81 3.33 -13.06 -5.79
N PHE A 82 2.62 -12.23 -6.55
CA PHE A 82 1.47 -12.70 -7.32
C PHE A 82 1.92 -13.54 -8.51
N MET A 83 1.22 -14.65 -8.73
CA MET A 83 1.55 -15.60 -9.78
C MET A 83 0.45 -15.63 -10.84
N PRO A 84 0.79 -15.60 -12.14
CA PRO A 84 -0.16 -15.94 -13.18
C PRO A 84 -0.74 -17.33 -12.94
N VAL A 85 -2.05 -17.46 -13.08
CA VAL A 85 -2.74 -18.75 -12.93
C VAL A 85 -2.72 -19.47 -14.27
N ALA A 86 -2.04 -20.61 -14.34
CA ALA A 86 -2.05 -21.44 -15.54
C ALA A 86 -3.49 -21.92 -15.84
N LYS A 87 -3.82 -22.13 -17.11
CA LYS A 87 -5.18 -22.51 -17.53
C LYS A 87 -5.65 -23.81 -16.87
N ASP A 88 -4.73 -24.69 -16.53
CA ASP A 88 -4.91 -26.01 -15.91
C ASP A 88 -4.61 -26.06 -14.40
N ALA A 89 -4.21 -24.94 -13.79
CA ALA A 89 -3.91 -24.90 -12.37
C ALA A 89 -5.13 -25.30 -11.54
N GLN A 90 -4.90 -26.03 -10.42
CA GLN A 90 -5.96 -26.36 -9.49
C GLN A 90 -6.50 -25.08 -8.86
N ARG A 91 -7.69 -24.69 -9.32
CA ARG A 91 -8.40 -23.50 -8.86
C ARG A 91 -9.16 -23.85 -7.58
N PRO A 92 -9.34 -22.91 -6.66
CA PRO A 92 -10.17 -23.16 -5.50
C PRO A 92 -11.60 -23.47 -5.94
N ALA A 93 -12.05 -24.70 -5.69
CA ALA A 93 -13.36 -25.19 -6.16
C ALA A 93 -14.55 -24.52 -5.45
N ALA A 94 -14.31 -23.88 -4.30
CA ALA A 94 -15.33 -23.35 -3.40
C ALA A 94 -15.51 -21.82 -3.45
N ILE A 95 -14.79 -21.12 -4.33
CA ILE A 95 -14.68 -19.66 -4.27
C ILE A 95 -15.40 -19.05 -5.48
N GLY A 96 -16.16 -17.98 -5.26
CA GLY A 96 -16.84 -17.17 -6.28
C GLY A 96 -15.93 -16.47 -7.30
N CYS A 97 -14.79 -17.09 -7.62
CA CYS A 97 -13.86 -16.66 -8.66
C CYS A 97 -14.52 -16.78 -10.04
N THR A 98 -14.68 -15.65 -10.72
CA THR A 98 -15.25 -15.55 -12.07
C THR A 98 -14.17 -15.34 -13.14
N SER A 99 -12.99 -14.85 -12.74
CA SER A 99 -11.88 -14.56 -13.67
C SER A 99 -10.51 -14.64 -12.97
N TYR A 100 -9.45 -14.76 -13.78
CA TYR A 100 -8.06 -14.84 -13.33
C TYR A 100 -7.18 -13.95 -14.24
N PRO A 101 -7.30 -12.62 -14.15
CA PRO A 101 -6.53 -11.71 -14.98
C PRO A 101 -5.04 -11.73 -14.59
N ASP A 102 -4.18 -11.17 -15.45
CA ASP A 102 -2.76 -11.05 -15.15
C ASP A 102 -2.57 -10.17 -13.89
N PRO A 103 -1.95 -10.70 -12.81
CA PRO A 103 -1.68 -9.90 -11.63
C PRO A 103 -0.81 -8.67 -11.92
N ALA A 104 0.04 -8.76 -12.94
CA ALA A 104 0.81 -7.64 -13.44
C ALA A 104 -0.03 -6.62 -14.22
N GLU A 105 -1.35 -6.67 -14.25
CA GLU A 105 -2.18 -5.52 -14.65
C GLU A 105 -2.83 -4.82 -13.44
N VAL A 106 -2.80 -5.48 -12.28
CA VAL A 106 -3.58 -5.10 -11.11
C VAL A 106 -2.71 -4.62 -9.97
N PHE A 107 -1.59 -5.30 -9.72
CA PHE A 107 -0.71 -5.03 -8.59
C PHE A 107 0.64 -4.47 -9.05
N ARG A 108 1.13 -3.45 -8.32
CA ARG A 108 2.40 -2.76 -8.57
C ARG A 108 3.09 -2.39 -7.26
N ASN A 109 4.35 -2.00 -7.37
CA ASN A 109 5.13 -1.41 -6.27
C ASN A 109 5.08 -2.27 -5.00
N CYS A 110 5.11 -3.59 -5.19
CA CYS A 110 5.15 -4.60 -4.15
C CYS A 110 6.50 -4.56 -3.43
N LYS A 111 6.52 -4.24 -2.14
CA LYS A 111 7.75 -4.20 -1.34
C LYS A 111 7.48 -4.30 0.16
N PRO A 112 8.47 -4.75 0.95
CA PRO A 112 8.41 -4.68 2.39
C PRO A 112 8.34 -3.22 2.87
N ARG A 113 7.69 -3.04 4.02
CA ARG A 113 7.52 -1.78 4.73
C ARG A 113 7.86 -2.01 6.20
N ALA A 114 8.05 -0.92 6.94
CA ALA A 114 8.33 -0.97 8.38
C ALA A 114 9.42 -2.00 8.75
N TYR A 115 10.56 -1.96 8.03
CA TYR A 115 11.70 -2.87 8.22
C TYR A 115 11.34 -4.37 8.09
N GLY A 116 10.39 -4.70 7.20
CA GLY A 116 9.96 -6.07 6.95
C GLY A 116 8.84 -6.55 7.87
N ALA A 117 8.32 -5.72 8.78
CA ALA A 117 7.15 -6.06 9.60
C ALA A 117 5.83 -6.07 8.80
N GLU A 118 5.82 -5.39 7.65
CA GLU A 118 4.68 -5.33 6.75
C GLU A 118 5.15 -5.53 5.31
N PHE A 119 4.25 -5.97 4.44
CA PHE A 119 4.47 -5.97 3.00
C PHE A 119 3.29 -5.31 2.30
N GLN A 120 3.52 -4.46 1.30
CA GLN A 120 2.43 -3.77 0.61
C GLN A 120 2.60 -3.82 -0.90
N CYS A 121 1.49 -4.10 -1.59
CA CYS A 121 1.32 -3.91 -3.02
C CYS A 121 0.26 -2.83 -3.28
N GLU A 122 0.54 -1.92 -4.21
CA GLU A 122 -0.44 -0.96 -4.70
C GLU A 122 -1.38 -1.63 -5.71
N LYS A 123 -2.68 -1.43 -5.56
CA LYS A 123 -3.70 -1.93 -6.50
C LYS A 123 -4.01 -0.82 -7.50
N VAL A 124 -3.40 -0.91 -8.68
CA VAL A 124 -3.50 0.09 -9.76
C VAL A 124 -4.56 -0.27 -10.81
N GLY A 125 -4.83 -1.55 -10.99
CA GLY A 125 -5.84 -2.02 -11.93
C GLY A 125 -7.26 -1.95 -11.37
N LYS A 126 -8.23 -2.13 -12.27
CA LYS A 126 -9.67 -2.18 -11.96
C LYS A 126 -10.23 -3.58 -12.29
N PRO A 127 -9.79 -4.63 -11.57
CA PRO A 127 -10.30 -5.97 -11.81
C PRO A 127 -11.81 -6.04 -11.55
N ALA A 128 -12.51 -6.89 -12.31
CA ALA A 128 -13.93 -7.12 -12.12
C ALA A 128 -14.19 -7.85 -10.78
N ARG A 129 -15.43 -7.73 -10.28
CA ARG A 129 -15.91 -8.54 -9.15
C ARG A 129 -15.77 -10.03 -9.47
N GLY A 130 -15.25 -10.79 -8.51
CA GLY A 130 -14.91 -12.20 -8.65
C GLY A 130 -13.56 -12.46 -9.31
N ALA A 131 -12.76 -11.44 -9.64
CA ALA A 131 -11.39 -11.67 -10.07
C ALA A 131 -10.55 -12.25 -8.92
N CYS A 132 -9.86 -13.35 -9.20
CA CYS A 132 -9.04 -14.06 -8.23
C CYS A 132 -7.57 -14.07 -8.64
N PHE A 133 -6.69 -13.93 -7.64
CA PHE A 133 -5.24 -13.90 -7.84
C PHE A 133 -4.59 -14.85 -6.85
N LYS A 134 -3.78 -15.77 -7.38
CA LYS A 134 -2.90 -16.61 -6.56
C LYS A 134 -1.64 -15.81 -6.22
N TYR A 135 -1.14 -15.95 -5.01
CA TYR A 135 0.13 -15.35 -4.62
C TYR A 135 0.89 -16.26 -3.68
N ASN A 136 2.20 -16.07 -3.60
CA ASN A 136 3.05 -16.66 -2.58
C ASN A 136 3.20 -15.65 -1.43
N VAL A 137 3.14 -16.14 -0.19
CA VAL A 137 3.55 -15.43 1.01
C VAL A 137 4.82 -16.09 1.52
N LYS A 138 5.91 -15.35 1.55
CA LYS A 138 7.20 -15.75 2.07
C LYS A 138 7.56 -14.89 3.29
N VAL A 139 7.97 -15.57 4.36
CA VAL A 139 8.49 -14.94 5.57
C VAL A 139 9.80 -15.63 5.95
N VAL A 140 10.74 -14.86 6.49
CA VAL A 140 12.08 -15.37 6.87
C VAL A 140 12.33 -15.13 8.36
N PRO A 141 12.92 -16.09 9.09
CA PRO A 141 13.34 -15.88 10.46
C PRO A 141 14.46 -14.82 10.53
N ILE A 142 14.34 -13.85 11.46
CA ILE A 142 15.37 -12.82 11.70
C ILE A 142 16.67 -13.45 12.21
N ALA A 143 16.57 -14.51 13.01
CA ALA A 143 17.73 -15.23 13.56
C ALA A 143 18.51 -16.03 12.49
N GLY A 144 18.08 -16.00 11.23
CA GLY A 144 18.53 -16.90 10.18
C GLY A 144 17.78 -18.23 10.23
N GLY A 145 17.66 -18.88 9.08
CA GLY A 145 16.94 -20.15 8.96
C GLY A 145 16.30 -20.33 7.59
N LYS A 146 15.50 -21.38 7.47
CA LYS A 146 14.72 -21.64 6.26
C LYS A 146 13.52 -20.69 6.20
N ASP A 147 13.21 -20.22 5.00
CA ASP A 147 11.98 -19.48 4.74
C ASP A 147 10.75 -20.39 4.89
N ILE A 148 9.62 -19.76 5.18
CA ILE A 148 8.32 -20.42 5.22
C ILE A 148 7.47 -19.78 4.14
N THR A 149 6.85 -20.63 3.31
CA THR A 149 6.02 -20.18 2.18
C THR A 149 4.61 -20.76 2.23
N LEU A 150 3.66 -19.99 1.73
CA LEU A 150 2.26 -20.39 1.54
C LEU A 150 1.75 -19.83 0.22
N ASP A 151 0.81 -20.51 -0.42
CA ASP A 151 0.24 -20.11 -1.70
C ASP A 151 -1.27 -19.78 -1.63
N PRO A 152 -1.68 -18.74 -0.86
CA PRO A 152 -3.09 -18.39 -0.70
C PRO A 152 -3.67 -17.66 -1.94
N TRP A 153 -4.94 -17.30 -1.83
CA TRP A 153 -5.67 -16.54 -2.84
C TRP A 153 -6.21 -15.21 -2.30
N VAL A 154 -6.34 -14.22 -3.18
CA VAL A 154 -7.20 -13.05 -2.94
C VAL A 154 -8.32 -13.03 -3.97
N MET A 155 -9.51 -12.61 -3.54
CA MET A 155 -10.66 -12.40 -4.41
C MET A 155 -11.15 -10.96 -4.31
N VAL A 156 -11.45 -10.37 -5.47
CA VAL A 156 -12.04 -9.04 -5.56
C VAL A 156 -13.55 -9.12 -5.38
N GLU A 157 -14.09 -8.38 -4.42
CA GLU A 157 -15.54 -8.18 -4.23
C GLU A 157 -16.02 -6.81 -4.75
#